data_AF-A0A8S1PF91-F1
#
_entry.id   AF-A0A8S1PF91-F1
#
_cell.length_a   1.000
_cell.length_b   1.000
_cell.length_c   1.000
_cell.angle_alpha   90.00
_cell.angle_beta   90.00
_cell.angle_gamma   90.00
#
_symmetry.space_group_name_H-M   'P 1'
#
loop_
_entity.id
_entity.type
_entity.pdbx_description
1 polymer ?
#
loop_
_entity_poly.entity_id
_entity_poly.type
_entity_poly.pdbx_seq_one_letter_code
_entity_poly.pdbx_strand_id
1 'polypeptide(L)'
;MQRFESDVNAEGESQAAYTRFESSPSVGQLSGTHLEKQTIIKSTIIASIGSFIFTYGILASAGNNMAILVIFFLSVLMTDRLTVFNPAVSFIDLLMARIGFQEFMFNVIGQVGGSLLGAMVCFFVLQDFTNAPYLDAKIGDNLIGSVEGELFGSMLFMIVLVLQQDDYLRFSDDKLEHALVVTLGFGAARVLASEGQSLFNPAFAFSLELFECIQDGTWGRFGFLWVFTCTPFMAAVVAIMFNSQIYKRFYDKKIQYGF
;
A
#
# COMPACT_ATOMS: atom_id res chain seq x y z
N MET A 1 49.20 35.93 -0.99
CA MET A 1 48.60 34.57 -0.93
C MET A 1 47.12 34.77 -0.66
N GLN A 2 46.29 34.59 -1.70
CA GLN A 2 44.84 34.81 -1.68
C GLN A 2 44.14 33.70 -0.89
N ARG A 3 43.20 34.06 0.00
CA ARG A 3 42.03 33.26 0.43
C ARG A 3 41.17 34.11 1.37
N PHE A 4 40.39 34.98 0.76
CA PHE A 4 39.09 35.46 1.25
C PHE A 4 38.18 35.30 0.03
N GLU A 5 36.98 34.75 0.23
CA GLU A 5 35.89 34.43 -0.75
C GLU A 5 35.58 32.93 -0.83
N SER A 6 34.85 32.40 0.16
CA SER A 6 33.98 31.23 -0.06
C SER A 6 32.73 31.20 0.81
N ASP A 7 32.65 31.98 1.88
CA ASP A 7 31.60 31.75 2.90
C ASP A 7 30.37 32.66 2.78
N VAL A 8 30.28 33.49 1.72
CA VAL A 8 29.15 34.42 1.52
C VAL A 8 28.07 33.85 0.59
N ASN A 9 28.33 32.74 -0.12
CA ASN A 9 27.36 32.17 -1.07
C ASN A 9 26.43 31.09 -0.49
N ALA A 10 26.64 30.63 0.74
CA ALA A 10 25.79 29.58 1.33
C ALA A 10 24.49 30.11 1.96
N GLU A 11 24.46 31.38 2.39
CA GLU A 11 23.28 31.96 3.03
C GLU A 11 22.26 32.56 2.04
N GLY A 12 22.70 32.90 0.83
CA GLY A 12 21.85 33.47 -0.23
C GLY A 12 20.90 32.45 -0.90
N GLU A 13 21.31 31.19 -1.01
CA GLU A 13 20.46 30.13 -1.60
C GLU A 13 19.40 29.63 -0.63
N SER A 14 19.66 29.69 0.69
CA SER A 14 18.70 29.26 1.72
C SER A 14 17.51 30.23 1.86
N GLN A 15 17.72 31.53 1.67
CA GLN A 15 16.64 32.53 1.74
C GLN A 15 15.83 32.68 0.44
N ALA A 16 16.41 32.33 -0.72
CA ALA A 16 15.69 32.34 -2.00
C ALA A 16 14.59 31.25 -2.10
N ALA A 17 14.66 30.21 -1.27
CA ALA A 17 13.64 29.17 -1.21
C ALA A 17 12.37 29.57 -0.45
N TYR A 18 12.40 30.66 0.35
CA TYR A 18 11.32 31.02 1.27
C TYR A 18 10.47 32.24 0.86
N THR A 19 10.76 32.90 -0.26
CA THR A 19 10.07 34.16 -0.67
C THR A 19 9.30 34.11 -1.98
N ARG A 20 8.97 32.93 -2.53
CA ARG A 20 7.95 32.82 -3.60
C ARG A 20 6.54 32.69 -3.04
N PHE A 21 6.11 33.72 -2.32
CA PHE A 21 4.70 33.96 -2.01
C PHE A 21 4.40 35.44 -2.30
N GLU A 22 4.36 35.81 -3.57
CA GLU A 22 3.65 37.01 -4.01
C GLU A 22 2.88 36.74 -5.31
N SER A 23 1.68 37.30 -5.30
CA SER A 23 0.47 37.00 -6.06
C SER A 23 0.39 37.62 -7.45
N SER A 24 -0.50 37.05 -8.29
CA SER A 24 -1.41 37.66 -9.30
C SER A 24 -1.22 37.15 -10.75
N PRO A 25 -2.22 37.20 -11.67
CA PRO A 25 -3.64 36.87 -11.59
C PRO A 25 -4.11 35.77 -12.60
N SER A 26 -5.25 35.17 -12.29
CA SER A 26 -6.24 34.40 -13.09
C SER A 26 -6.07 34.21 -14.62
N VAL A 27 -5.11 33.41 -15.09
CA VAL A 27 -5.16 32.77 -16.42
C VAL A 27 -4.58 31.35 -16.30
N GLY A 28 -5.40 30.32 -16.09
CA GLY A 28 -4.89 28.93 -16.08
C GLY A 28 -5.70 27.83 -15.38
N GLN A 29 -6.85 28.10 -14.77
CA GLN A 29 -7.59 27.10 -13.98
C GLN A 29 -8.22 25.93 -14.78
N LEU A 30 -8.31 26.03 -16.11
CA LEU A 30 -8.85 24.94 -16.95
C LEU A 30 -7.83 23.83 -17.26
N SER A 31 -6.52 24.13 -17.21
CA SER A 31 -5.46 23.17 -17.51
C SER A 31 -5.19 22.22 -16.32
N GLY A 32 -5.15 22.77 -15.10
CA GLY A 32 -4.90 21.99 -13.88
C GLY A 32 -5.98 20.94 -13.60
N THR A 33 -7.26 21.30 -13.79
CA THR A 33 -8.38 20.41 -13.51
C THR A 33 -8.50 19.24 -14.48
N HIS A 34 -8.11 19.43 -15.76
CA HIS A 34 -8.13 18.35 -16.74
C HIS A 34 -6.99 17.35 -16.51
N LEU A 35 -5.79 17.84 -16.21
CA LEU A 35 -4.63 16.99 -15.92
C LEU A 35 -4.81 16.20 -14.61
N GLU A 36 -5.39 16.83 -13.59
CA GLU A 36 -5.76 16.20 -12.33
C GLU A 36 -6.78 15.07 -12.55
N LYS A 37 -7.85 15.34 -13.31
CA LYS A 37 -8.84 14.31 -13.67
C LYS A 37 -8.23 13.14 -14.44
N GLN A 38 -7.36 13.41 -15.42
CA GLN A 38 -6.68 12.35 -16.17
C GLN A 38 -5.78 11.49 -15.26
N THR A 39 -5.10 12.11 -14.31
CA THR A 39 -4.26 11.41 -13.33
C THR A 39 -5.11 10.49 -12.45
N ILE A 40 -6.23 10.99 -11.90
CA ILE A 40 -7.14 10.20 -11.07
C ILE A 40 -7.71 9.03 -11.86
N ILE A 41 -8.20 9.25 -13.08
CA ILE A 41 -8.76 8.19 -13.92
C ILE A 41 -7.71 7.12 -14.21
N LYS A 42 -6.50 7.53 -14.64
CA LYS A 42 -5.40 6.60 -14.93
C LYS A 42 -5.03 5.79 -13.69
N SER A 43 -4.85 6.44 -12.55
CA SER A 43 -4.54 5.78 -11.28
C SER A 43 -5.63 4.77 -10.90
N THR A 44 -6.90 5.16 -11.02
CA THR A 44 -8.05 4.30 -10.67
C THR A 44 -8.14 3.08 -11.58
N ILE A 45 -7.93 3.23 -12.88
CA ILE A 45 -7.94 2.10 -13.83
C ILE A 45 -6.82 1.12 -13.49
N ILE A 46 -5.62 1.64 -13.25
CA ILE A 46 -4.49 0.81 -12.85
C ILE A 46 -4.84 0.11 -11.53
N ALA A 47 -5.45 0.82 -10.57
CA ALA A 47 -5.88 0.30 -9.28
C ALA A 47 -6.86 -0.87 -9.38
N SER A 48 -7.85 -0.73 -10.25
CA SER A 48 -8.81 -1.80 -10.56
C SER A 48 -8.15 -3.00 -11.21
N ILE A 49 -7.32 -2.79 -12.25
CA ILE A 49 -6.66 -3.89 -12.97
C ILE A 49 -5.68 -4.64 -12.06
N GLY A 50 -4.86 -3.91 -11.29
CA GLY A 50 -3.92 -4.51 -10.35
C GLY A 50 -4.64 -5.33 -9.28
N SER A 51 -5.72 -4.80 -8.71
CA SER A 51 -6.51 -5.52 -7.70
C SER A 51 -7.21 -6.74 -8.26
N PHE A 52 -7.67 -6.67 -9.51
CA PHE A 52 -8.24 -7.82 -10.24
C PHE A 52 -7.21 -8.93 -10.41
N ILE A 53 -6.04 -8.61 -10.99
CA ILE A 53 -4.98 -9.60 -11.25
C ILE A 53 -4.49 -10.21 -9.95
N PHE A 54 -4.25 -9.35 -8.94
CA PHE A 54 -3.81 -9.79 -7.62
C PHE A 54 -4.85 -10.73 -7.00
N THR A 55 -6.13 -10.34 -6.97
CA THR A 55 -7.16 -11.15 -6.32
C THR A 55 -7.38 -12.48 -7.03
N TYR A 56 -7.54 -12.44 -8.36
CA TYR A 56 -7.68 -13.65 -9.17
C TYR A 56 -6.49 -14.60 -8.97
N GLY A 57 -5.26 -14.07 -9.07
CA GLY A 57 -4.05 -14.88 -8.93
C GLY A 57 -3.96 -15.53 -7.56
N ILE A 58 -4.19 -14.77 -6.49
CA ILE A 58 -4.13 -15.29 -5.12
C ILE A 58 -5.16 -16.41 -4.91
N LEU A 59 -6.39 -16.24 -5.40
CA LEU A 59 -7.41 -17.28 -5.27
C LEU A 59 -7.05 -18.52 -6.11
N ALA A 60 -6.54 -18.31 -7.34
CA ALA A 60 -6.05 -19.38 -8.21
C ALA A 60 -4.80 -20.10 -7.67
N SER A 61 -4.10 -19.52 -6.70
CA SER A 61 -2.93 -20.15 -6.07
C SER A 61 -3.29 -21.29 -5.11
N ALA A 62 -4.57 -21.44 -4.75
CA ALA A 62 -5.07 -22.41 -3.79
C ALA A 62 -4.27 -22.42 -2.45
N GLY A 63 -3.93 -21.22 -1.95
CA GLY A 63 -3.20 -21.07 -0.68
C GLY A 63 -1.70 -21.36 -0.75
N ASN A 64 -1.13 -21.66 -1.92
CA ASN A 64 0.30 -21.89 -2.05
C ASN A 64 1.08 -20.58 -1.82
N ASN A 65 1.78 -20.50 -0.69
CA ASN A 65 2.54 -19.31 -0.30
C ASN A 65 3.54 -18.84 -1.36
N MET A 66 4.25 -19.76 -2.03
CA MET A 66 5.22 -19.36 -3.06
C MET A 66 4.52 -18.75 -4.27
N ALA A 67 3.42 -19.35 -4.73
CA ALA A 67 2.63 -18.79 -5.83
C ALA A 67 2.05 -17.41 -5.45
N ILE A 68 1.56 -17.24 -4.22
CA ILE A 68 1.10 -15.95 -3.68
C ILE A 68 2.20 -14.88 -3.77
N LEU A 69 3.44 -15.21 -3.38
CA LEU A 69 4.57 -14.29 -3.48
C LEU A 69 4.92 -13.96 -4.94
N VAL A 70 4.88 -14.94 -5.84
CA VAL A 70 5.12 -14.71 -7.27
C VAL A 70 4.04 -13.80 -7.87
N ILE A 71 2.78 -14.03 -7.55
CA ILE A 71 1.66 -13.20 -8.00
C ILE A 71 1.78 -11.78 -7.46
N PHE A 72 2.13 -11.63 -6.19
CA PHE A 72 2.38 -10.33 -5.57
C PHE A 72 3.54 -9.61 -6.27
N PHE A 73 4.67 -10.29 -6.49
CA PHE A 73 5.84 -9.75 -7.19
C PHE A 73 5.50 -9.26 -8.60
N LEU A 74 4.80 -10.09 -9.38
CA LEU A 74 4.36 -9.71 -10.72
C LEU A 74 3.39 -8.53 -10.69
N SER A 75 2.48 -8.50 -9.71
CA SER A 75 1.55 -7.39 -9.51
C SER A 75 2.31 -6.08 -9.23
N VAL A 76 3.33 -6.12 -8.36
CA VAL A 76 4.19 -4.95 -8.11
C VAL A 76 4.92 -4.52 -9.38
N LEU A 77 5.54 -5.44 -10.14
CA LEU A 77 6.25 -5.13 -11.38
C LEU A 77 5.36 -4.51 -12.47
N MET A 78 4.12 -4.97 -12.59
CA MET A 78 3.17 -4.46 -13.59
C MET A 78 2.64 -3.07 -13.26
N THR A 79 2.87 -2.58 -12.05
CA THR A 79 2.34 -1.31 -11.57
C THR A 79 3.47 -0.30 -11.37
N ASP A 80 3.18 0.97 -11.61
CA ASP A 80 4.17 2.05 -11.38
C ASP A 80 4.10 2.59 -9.95
N ARG A 81 3.09 2.16 -9.18
CA ARG A 81 2.92 2.50 -7.78
C ARG A 81 2.46 1.27 -7.00
N LEU A 82 3.06 1.07 -5.84
CA LEU A 82 2.65 0.03 -4.87
C LEU A 82 1.22 0.24 -4.35
N THR A 83 0.69 1.46 -4.45
CA THR A 83 -0.65 1.84 -4.02
C THR A 83 -1.78 1.33 -4.88
N VAL A 84 -1.47 0.58 -5.93
CA VAL A 84 -2.45 0.20 -6.93
C VAL A 84 -3.46 -0.82 -6.38
N PHE A 85 -3.07 -1.77 -5.54
CA PHE A 85 -3.97 -2.86 -5.17
C PHE A 85 -4.35 -2.95 -3.69
N ASN A 86 -4.00 -1.97 -2.85
CA ASN A 86 -4.22 -2.05 -1.40
C ASN A 86 -4.63 -0.70 -0.77
N PRO A 87 -5.85 -0.58 -0.19
CA PRO A 87 -6.34 0.65 0.43
C PRO A 87 -5.45 1.18 1.55
N ALA A 88 -4.85 0.31 2.35
CA ALA A 88 -3.98 0.73 3.44
C ALA A 88 -2.68 1.35 2.93
N VAL A 89 -2.17 0.88 1.79
CA VAL A 89 -1.02 1.52 1.12
C VAL A 89 -1.45 2.85 0.49
N SER A 90 -2.62 2.92 -0.15
CA SER A 90 -3.15 4.20 -0.67
C SER A 90 -3.34 5.23 0.44
N PHE A 91 -3.69 4.77 1.64
CA PHE A 91 -3.80 5.62 2.83
C PHE A 91 -2.43 6.14 3.28
N ILE A 92 -1.36 5.35 3.15
CA ILE A 92 0.00 5.85 3.38
C ILE A 92 0.31 7.00 2.41
N ASP A 93 0.05 6.82 1.12
CA ASP A 93 0.30 7.89 0.13
C ASP A 93 -0.55 9.14 0.41
N LEU A 94 -1.78 8.98 0.91
CA LEU A 94 -2.61 10.10 1.34
C LEU A 94 -1.97 10.84 2.53
N LEU A 95 -1.57 10.11 3.57
CA LEU A 95 -0.97 10.69 4.78
C LEU A 95 0.41 11.31 4.52
N MET A 96 1.14 10.79 3.53
CA MET A 96 2.40 11.36 3.06
C MET A 96 2.21 12.47 2.00
N ALA A 97 0.96 12.89 1.75
CA ALA A 97 0.60 13.93 0.78
C ALA A 97 1.08 13.66 -0.66
N ARG A 98 1.25 12.40 -1.04
CA ARG A 98 1.62 11.97 -2.41
C ARG A 98 0.43 11.89 -3.35
N ILE A 99 -0.77 11.67 -2.80
CA ILE A 99 -2.05 11.70 -3.52
C ILE A 99 -3.05 12.56 -2.79
N GLY A 100 -4.00 13.15 -3.52
CA GLY A 100 -5.12 13.88 -2.93
C GLY A 100 -6.20 12.95 -2.38
N PHE A 101 -7.08 13.48 -1.51
CA PHE A 101 -8.20 12.71 -0.95
C PHE A 101 -9.15 12.13 -2.02
N GLN A 102 -9.40 12.88 -3.10
CA GLN A 102 -10.23 12.39 -4.21
C GLN A 102 -9.58 11.20 -4.91
N GLU A 103 -8.29 11.31 -5.25
CA GLU A 103 -7.52 10.20 -5.85
C GLU A 103 -7.52 8.97 -4.94
N PHE A 104 -7.32 9.15 -3.63
CA PHE A 104 -7.43 8.09 -2.64
C PHE A 104 -8.80 7.39 -2.70
N MET A 105 -9.90 8.14 -2.63
CA MET A 105 -11.25 7.55 -2.64
C MET A 105 -11.54 6.78 -3.93
N PHE A 106 -11.17 7.33 -5.09
CA PHE A 106 -11.36 6.63 -6.37
C PHE A 106 -10.47 5.40 -6.50
N ASN A 107 -9.21 5.46 -6.03
CA ASN A 107 -8.34 4.29 -5.98
C ASN A 107 -8.91 3.19 -5.08
N VAL A 108 -9.44 3.51 -3.89
CA VAL A 108 -10.07 2.52 -3.00
C VAL A 108 -11.30 1.87 -3.65
N ILE A 109 -12.15 2.66 -4.31
CA ILE A 109 -13.30 2.14 -5.07
C ILE A 109 -12.83 1.23 -6.19
N GLY A 110 -11.80 1.65 -6.95
CA GLY A 110 -11.20 0.85 -8.00
C GLY A 110 -10.63 -0.47 -7.47
N GLN A 111 -9.95 -0.43 -6.32
CA GLN A 111 -9.36 -1.60 -5.68
C GLN A 111 -10.41 -2.62 -5.26
N VAL A 112 -11.45 -2.16 -4.56
CA VAL A 112 -12.57 -3.02 -4.15
C VAL A 112 -13.30 -3.57 -5.38
N GLY A 113 -13.61 -2.73 -6.38
CA GLY A 113 -14.29 -3.17 -7.60
C GLY A 113 -13.46 -4.18 -8.40
N GLY A 114 -12.17 -3.91 -8.58
CA GLY A 114 -11.25 -4.81 -9.26
C GLY A 114 -11.07 -6.14 -8.52
N SER A 115 -10.92 -6.09 -7.20
CA SER A 115 -10.81 -7.28 -6.36
C SER A 115 -12.08 -8.13 -6.41
N LEU A 116 -13.26 -7.52 -6.28
CA LEU A 116 -14.54 -8.22 -6.39
C LEU A 116 -14.70 -8.91 -7.74
N LEU A 117 -14.38 -8.22 -8.85
CA LEU A 117 -14.40 -8.82 -10.18
C LEU A 117 -13.38 -9.98 -10.30
N GLY A 118 -12.21 -9.85 -9.70
CA GLY A 118 -11.18 -10.90 -9.66
C GLY A 118 -11.68 -12.16 -8.96
N ALA A 119 -12.34 -11.98 -7.82
CA ALA A 119 -13.00 -13.07 -7.09
C ALA A 119 -14.11 -13.71 -7.93
N MET A 120 -15.03 -12.92 -8.48
CA MET A 120 -16.12 -13.43 -9.32
C MET A 120 -15.63 -14.24 -10.53
N VAL A 121 -14.60 -13.77 -11.23
CA VAL A 121 -14.03 -14.48 -12.38
C VAL A 121 -13.32 -15.76 -11.92
N CYS A 122 -12.57 -15.70 -10.82
CA CYS A 122 -11.93 -16.89 -10.25
C CYS A 122 -12.99 -17.97 -9.91
N PHE A 123 -14.10 -17.58 -9.30
CA PHE A 123 -15.21 -18.49 -9.01
C PHE A 123 -15.75 -19.15 -10.28
N PHE A 124 -16.04 -18.34 -11.30
CA PHE A 124 -16.64 -18.82 -12.53
C PHE A 124 -15.73 -19.82 -13.26
N VAL A 125 -14.41 -19.60 -13.20
CA VAL A 125 -13.41 -20.41 -13.89
C VAL A 125 -13.04 -21.67 -13.10
N LEU A 126 -12.79 -21.55 -11.80
CA LEU A 126 -12.27 -22.65 -10.97
C LEU A 126 -13.36 -23.40 -10.18
N GLN A 127 -14.51 -22.76 -9.96
CA GLN A 127 -15.64 -23.29 -9.17
C GLN A 127 -15.26 -23.72 -7.74
N ASP A 128 -14.16 -23.19 -7.18
CA ASP A 128 -13.64 -23.58 -5.87
C ASP A 128 -12.97 -22.39 -5.15
N PHE A 129 -13.30 -22.23 -3.88
CA PHE A 129 -12.68 -21.28 -2.94
C PHE A 129 -12.22 -21.90 -1.63
N THR A 130 -12.25 -23.23 -1.50
CA THR A 130 -11.95 -23.91 -0.24
C THR A 130 -10.56 -23.60 0.35
N ASN A 131 -9.65 -23.03 -0.43
CA ASN A 131 -8.29 -22.67 -0.01
C ASN A 131 -8.01 -21.15 -0.02
N ALA A 132 -9.05 -20.31 0.03
CA ALA A 132 -8.87 -18.86 0.03
C ALA A 132 -8.34 -18.35 1.40
N PRO A 133 -7.39 -17.39 1.40
CA PRO A 133 -6.56 -17.05 2.56
C PRO A 133 -7.25 -16.37 3.76
N TYR A 134 -8.57 -16.14 3.74
CA TYR A 134 -9.29 -15.51 4.87
C TYR A 134 -10.38 -16.41 5.43
N LEU A 135 -10.46 -17.64 4.93
CA LEU A 135 -11.62 -18.51 5.08
C LEU A 135 -11.33 -19.69 5.95
N ASP A 136 -11.02 -19.38 7.19
CA ASP A 136 -11.24 -20.35 8.25
C ASP A 136 -12.24 -19.77 9.24
N ALA A 137 -13.32 -20.52 9.48
CA ALA A 137 -14.27 -20.26 10.58
C ALA A 137 -13.59 -20.22 11.96
N LYS A 138 -12.28 -20.51 12.01
CA LYS A 138 -11.38 -20.46 13.17
C LYS A 138 -11.02 -19.07 13.67
N ILE A 139 -11.39 -17.97 12.99
CA ILE A 139 -11.21 -16.63 13.59
C ILE A 139 -12.00 -16.53 14.90
N GLY A 140 -13.18 -17.16 14.99
CA GLY A 140 -13.94 -17.25 16.23
C GLY A 140 -13.18 -18.00 17.34
N ASP A 141 -12.35 -18.98 16.97
CA ASP A 141 -11.61 -19.83 17.91
C ASP A 141 -10.33 -19.16 18.43
N ASN A 142 -9.72 -18.24 17.65
CA ASN A 142 -8.50 -17.52 18.04
C ASN A 142 -8.48 -16.06 17.53
N LEU A 143 -9.52 -15.29 17.84
CA LEU A 143 -9.65 -13.89 17.40
C LEU A 143 -8.44 -13.03 17.76
N ILE A 144 -7.89 -13.22 18.96
CA ILE A 144 -6.72 -12.46 19.43
C ILE A 144 -5.51 -12.77 18.55
N GLY A 145 -5.23 -14.04 18.27
CA GLY A 145 -4.16 -14.44 17.37
C GLY A 145 -4.33 -13.90 15.96
N SER A 146 -5.56 -13.86 15.43
CA SER A 146 -5.83 -13.25 14.12
C SER A 146 -5.58 -11.74 14.12
N VAL A 147 -6.01 -11.02 15.16
CA VAL A 147 -5.77 -9.57 15.30
C VAL A 147 -4.28 -9.27 15.43
N GLU A 148 -3.55 -10.03 16.26
CA GLU A 148 -2.11 -9.86 16.44
C GLU A 148 -1.35 -10.17 15.14
N GLY A 149 -1.66 -11.30 14.49
CA GLY A 149 -1.04 -11.68 13.23
C GLY A 149 -1.26 -10.64 12.13
N GLU A 150 -2.50 -10.15 11.99
CA GLU A 150 -2.83 -9.08 11.06
C GLU A 150 -2.12 -7.77 11.38
N LEU A 151 -2.11 -7.36 12.65
CA LEU A 151 -1.49 -6.12 13.07
C LEU A 151 0.03 -6.15 12.88
N PHE A 152 0.72 -7.17 13.39
CA PHE A 152 2.18 -7.29 13.30
C PHE A 152 2.64 -7.54 11.87
N GLY A 153 1.95 -8.41 11.12
CA GLY A 153 2.23 -8.65 9.71
C GLY A 153 2.03 -7.38 8.89
N SER A 154 0.88 -6.71 9.04
CA SER A 154 0.62 -5.44 8.36
C SER A 154 1.66 -4.38 8.74
N MET A 155 2.04 -4.26 10.01
CA MET A 155 3.05 -3.28 10.45
C MET A 155 4.39 -3.52 9.76
N LEU A 156 4.90 -4.76 9.76
CA LEU A 156 6.16 -5.10 9.09
C LEU A 156 6.08 -4.78 7.60
N PHE A 157 5.01 -5.20 6.93
CA PHE A 157 4.82 -4.98 5.51
C PHE A 157 4.74 -3.49 5.16
N MET A 158 3.95 -2.71 5.90
CA MET A 158 3.82 -1.26 5.70
C MET A 158 5.12 -0.52 6.00
N ILE A 159 5.91 -0.93 6.99
CA ILE A 159 7.24 -0.35 7.24
C ILE A 159 8.17 -0.57 6.04
N VAL A 160 8.22 -1.79 5.49
CA VAL A 160 9.03 -2.08 4.30
C VAL A 160 8.60 -1.20 3.13
N LEU A 161 7.29 -1.06 2.90
CA LEU A 161 6.76 -0.19 1.85
C LEU A 161 7.18 1.27 2.03
N VAL A 162 6.99 1.82 3.23
CA VAL A 162 7.32 3.23 3.52
C VAL A 162 8.82 3.48 3.33
N LEU A 163 9.68 2.57 3.79
CA LEU A 163 11.13 2.69 3.61
C LEU A 163 11.53 2.62 2.13
N GLN A 164 10.95 1.70 1.36
CA GLN A 164 11.26 1.54 -0.06
C GLN A 164 10.69 2.66 -0.94
N GLN A 165 9.72 3.42 -0.46
CA GLN A 165 9.19 4.61 -1.14
C GLN A 165 9.86 5.92 -0.70
N ASP A 166 10.80 5.86 0.25
CA ASP A 166 11.53 7.04 0.71
C ASP A 166 12.80 7.21 -0.12
N ASP A 167 12.99 8.37 -0.74
CA ASP A 167 14.11 8.61 -1.66
C ASP A 167 15.49 8.40 -1.02
N TYR A 168 15.60 8.55 0.30
CA TYR A 168 16.85 8.41 1.05
C TYR A 168 17.05 7.02 1.65
N LEU A 169 15.97 6.26 1.83
CA LEU A 169 16.00 4.96 2.53
C LEU A 169 15.71 3.77 1.60
N ARG A 170 15.27 4.04 0.36
CA ARG A 170 15.10 3.00 -0.65
C ARG A 170 16.42 2.28 -0.90
N PHE A 171 16.31 0.96 -1.04
CA PHE A 171 17.49 0.13 -1.26
C PHE A 171 18.06 0.34 -2.67
N SER A 172 17.18 0.54 -3.64
CA SER A 172 17.52 0.70 -5.05
C SER A 172 16.48 1.51 -5.79
N ASP A 173 16.93 2.12 -6.89
CA ASP A 173 16.09 2.82 -7.87
C ASP A 173 15.58 1.86 -8.95
N ASP A 174 16.18 0.68 -9.04
CA ASP A 174 15.79 -0.33 -10.00
C ASP A 174 14.43 -0.95 -9.62
N LYS A 175 13.51 -0.96 -10.59
CA LYS A 175 12.14 -1.44 -10.38
C LYS A 175 12.09 -2.92 -10.00
N LEU A 176 13.00 -3.73 -10.54
CA LEU A 176 13.07 -5.17 -10.25
C LEU A 176 13.55 -5.40 -8.81
N GLU A 177 14.61 -4.72 -8.41
CA GLU A 177 15.13 -4.80 -7.04
C GLU A 177 14.11 -4.30 -6.01
N HIS A 178 13.45 -3.17 -6.30
CA HIS A 178 12.37 -2.66 -5.48
C HIS A 178 11.22 -3.67 -5.33
N ALA A 179 10.75 -4.25 -6.43
CA ALA A 179 9.69 -5.26 -6.41
C ALA A 179 10.11 -6.50 -5.60
N LEU A 180 11.37 -6.91 -5.71
CA LEU A 180 11.91 -8.04 -4.97
C LEU A 180 11.92 -7.76 -3.45
N VAL A 181 12.44 -6.61 -3.02
CA VAL A 181 12.50 -6.24 -1.60
C VAL A 181 11.10 -6.17 -0.99
N VAL A 182 10.15 -5.53 -1.68
CA VAL A 182 8.77 -5.42 -1.20
C VAL A 182 8.10 -6.80 -1.12
N THR A 183 8.34 -7.68 -2.09
CA THR A 183 7.82 -9.06 -2.08
C THR A 183 8.41 -9.88 -0.94
N LEU A 184 9.71 -9.77 -0.68
CA LEU A 184 10.35 -10.46 0.44
C LEU A 184 9.82 -9.93 1.78
N GLY A 185 9.60 -8.62 1.90
CA GLY A 185 8.94 -8.01 3.06
C GLY A 185 7.52 -8.52 3.26
N PHE A 186 6.75 -8.63 2.18
CA PHE A 186 5.41 -9.22 2.20
C PHE A 186 5.43 -10.69 2.65
N GLY A 187 6.37 -11.49 2.14
CA GLY A 187 6.55 -12.88 2.57
C GLY A 187 6.95 -13.02 4.03
N ALA A 188 7.87 -12.19 4.53
CA ALA A 188 8.24 -12.16 5.93
C ALA A 188 7.05 -11.77 6.83
N ALA A 189 6.27 -10.77 6.42
CA ALA A 189 5.06 -10.36 7.11
C ALA A 189 4.02 -11.49 7.17
N ARG A 190 3.81 -12.23 6.07
CA ARG A 190 2.89 -13.38 6.03
C ARG A 190 3.27 -14.49 6.99
N VAL A 191 4.56 -14.72 7.25
CA VAL A 191 5.00 -15.71 8.26
C VAL A 191 4.52 -15.32 9.66
N LEU A 192 4.53 -14.02 9.99
CA LEU A 192 4.02 -13.50 11.27
C LEU A 192 2.49 -13.58 11.39
N ALA A 193 1.78 -13.65 10.27
CA ALA A 193 0.33 -13.76 10.19
C ALA A 193 -0.15 -15.19 9.85
N SER A 194 0.64 -16.21 10.19
CA SER A 194 0.39 -17.62 9.80
C SER A 194 -0.98 -18.16 10.20
N GLU A 195 -1.51 -17.72 11.35
CA GLU A 195 -2.86 -18.07 11.83
C GLU A 195 -4.00 -17.42 11.00
N GLY A 196 -3.75 -16.25 10.40
CA GLY A 196 -4.76 -15.49 9.65
C GLY A 196 -4.67 -15.64 8.13
N GLN A 197 -3.61 -16.29 7.61
CA GLN A 197 -3.30 -16.42 6.18
C GLN A 197 -3.33 -15.08 5.37
N SER A 198 -3.20 -13.98 6.09
CA SER A 198 -3.37 -12.60 5.66
C SER A 198 -2.68 -12.17 4.36
N LEU A 199 -3.31 -11.26 3.62
CA LEU A 199 -2.69 -10.45 2.57
C LEU A 199 -2.52 -8.98 2.97
N PHE A 200 -2.84 -8.61 4.21
CA PHE A 200 -2.74 -7.24 4.75
C PHE A 200 -3.45 -6.21 3.87
N ASN A 201 -4.57 -6.60 3.25
CA ASN A 201 -5.21 -5.86 2.16
C ASN A 201 -6.73 -5.72 2.38
N PRO A 202 -7.20 -4.54 2.81
CA PRO A 202 -8.62 -4.30 3.06
C PRO A 202 -9.52 -4.51 1.85
N ALA A 203 -9.08 -4.17 0.63
CA ALA A 203 -9.90 -4.33 -0.57
C ALA A 203 -10.11 -5.80 -0.91
N PHE A 204 -9.04 -6.60 -0.81
CA PHE A 204 -9.14 -8.04 -1.00
C PHE A 204 -10.07 -8.67 0.03
N ALA A 205 -9.83 -8.39 1.31
CA ALA A 205 -10.61 -8.98 2.40
C ALA A 205 -12.10 -8.63 2.25
N PHE A 206 -12.43 -7.34 2.06
CA PHE A 206 -13.81 -6.91 1.88
C PHE A 206 -14.47 -7.56 0.67
N SER A 207 -13.78 -7.61 -0.46
CA SER A 207 -14.36 -8.11 -1.71
C SER A 207 -14.61 -9.61 -1.68
N LEU A 208 -13.67 -10.38 -1.12
CA LEU A 208 -13.82 -11.82 -0.96
C LEU A 208 -14.96 -12.14 0.01
N GLU A 209 -14.98 -11.49 1.18
CA GLU A 209 -16.03 -11.70 2.19
C GLU A 209 -17.42 -11.36 1.63
N LEU A 210 -17.51 -10.24 0.91
CA LEU A 210 -18.75 -9.81 0.25
C LEU A 210 -19.21 -10.83 -0.78
N PHE A 211 -18.32 -11.26 -1.66
CA PHE A 211 -18.66 -12.21 -2.71
C PHE A 211 -19.18 -13.53 -2.12
N GLU A 212 -18.51 -14.07 -1.11
CA GLU A 212 -18.91 -15.35 -0.54
C GLU A 212 -20.17 -15.27 0.30
N CYS A 213 -20.41 -14.16 1.01
CA CYS A 213 -21.68 -13.98 1.70
C CYS A 213 -22.85 -13.87 0.72
N ILE A 214 -22.63 -13.31 -0.47
CA ILE A 214 -23.61 -13.32 -1.56
C ILE A 214 -23.81 -14.75 -2.08
N GLN A 215 -22.73 -15.52 -2.24
CA GLN A 215 -22.78 -16.89 -2.75
C GLN A 215 -23.48 -17.87 -1.80
N ASP A 216 -23.05 -17.91 -0.54
CA ASP A 216 -23.48 -18.91 0.44
C ASP A 216 -24.64 -18.41 1.33
N GLY A 217 -24.99 -17.12 1.26
CA GLY A 217 -26.02 -16.48 2.07
C GLY A 217 -25.66 -16.31 3.55
N THR A 218 -24.42 -16.60 3.95
CA THR A 218 -23.97 -16.64 5.35
C THR A 218 -23.25 -15.35 5.78
N TRP A 219 -24.02 -14.35 6.18
CA TRP A 219 -23.51 -13.03 6.58
C TRP A 219 -22.78 -12.98 7.92
N GLY A 220 -22.74 -14.07 8.69
CA GLY A 220 -22.07 -14.10 10.00
C GLY A 220 -20.57 -13.80 9.92
N ARG A 221 -19.92 -14.11 8.78
CA ARG A 221 -18.48 -13.93 8.58
C ARG A 221 -18.07 -12.44 8.53
N PHE A 222 -18.97 -11.56 8.05
CA PHE A 222 -18.79 -10.09 8.12
C PHE A 222 -18.51 -9.54 9.52
N GLY A 223 -18.93 -10.26 10.57
CA GLY A 223 -18.67 -9.85 11.96
C GLY A 223 -17.18 -9.70 12.28
N PHE A 224 -16.30 -10.41 11.57
CA PHE A 224 -14.85 -10.35 11.76
C PHE A 224 -14.09 -9.56 10.69
N LEU A 225 -14.78 -9.05 9.66
CA LEU A 225 -14.17 -8.32 8.55
C LEU A 225 -13.39 -7.07 9.00
N TRP A 226 -13.78 -6.48 10.14
CA TRP A 226 -13.08 -5.34 10.73
C TRP A 226 -11.61 -5.67 11.04
N VAL A 227 -11.28 -6.92 11.37
CA VAL A 227 -9.91 -7.35 11.65
C VAL A 227 -9.05 -7.13 10.41
N PHE A 228 -9.52 -7.57 9.25
CA PHE A 228 -8.78 -7.51 7.99
C PHE A 228 -8.85 -6.17 7.27
N THR A 229 -9.77 -5.29 7.68
CA THR A 229 -9.94 -3.97 7.08
C THR A 229 -9.36 -2.87 7.95
N CYS A 230 -9.60 -2.86 9.26
CA CYS A 230 -9.14 -1.81 10.16
C CYS A 230 -7.68 -1.98 10.59
N THR A 231 -7.22 -3.21 10.87
CA THR A 231 -5.84 -3.39 11.37
C THR A 231 -4.77 -3.01 10.35
N PRO A 232 -4.93 -3.21 9.01
CA PRO A 232 -3.94 -2.71 8.06
C PRO A 232 -3.87 -1.17 8.01
N PHE A 233 -4.99 -0.46 8.22
CA PHE A 233 -4.97 1.01 8.34
C PHE A 233 -4.26 1.48 9.62
N MET A 234 -4.47 0.79 10.75
CA MET A 234 -3.73 1.08 11.99
C MET A 234 -2.23 0.87 11.79
N ALA A 235 -1.85 -0.24 11.16
CA ALA A 235 -0.47 -0.53 10.81
C ALA A 235 0.16 0.52 9.89
N ALA A 236 -0.59 1.05 8.91
CA ALA A 236 -0.14 2.13 8.05
C ALA A 236 0.22 3.40 8.85
N VAL A 237 -0.58 3.78 9.85
CA VAL A 237 -0.27 4.91 10.75
C VAL A 237 1.02 4.65 11.52
N VAL A 238 1.16 3.45 12.11
CA VAL A 238 2.36 3.06 12.87
C VAL A 238 3.60 3.07 11.98
N ALA A 239 3.51 2.57 10.74
CA ALA A 239 4.62 2.57 9.79
C ALA A 239 5.11 3.98 9.45
N ILE A 240 4.19 4.93 9.27
CA ILE A 240 4.53 6.34 9.06
C ILE A 240 5.19 6.95 10.30
N MET A 241 4.65 6.68 11.49
CA MET A 241 5.26 7.13 12.75
C MET A 241 6.66 6.57 12.91
N PHE A 242 6.87 5.28 12.60
CA PHE A 242 8.18 4.65 12.62
C PHE A 242 9.15 5.34 11.65
N ASN A 243 8.75 5.56 10.40
CA ASN A 243 9.61 6.23 9.42
C ASN A 243 9.98 7.66 9.86
N SER A 244 8.99 8.45 10.26
CA SER A 244 9.16 9.87 10.58
C SER A 244 9.87 10.11 11.92
N GLN A 245 9.49 9.41 12.98
CA GLN A 245 9.94 9.71 14.34
C GLN A 245 11.19 8.93 14.74
N ILE A 246 11.35 7.71 14.22
CA ILE A 246 12.47 6.84 14.53
C ILE A 246 13.49 7.01 13.41
N TYR A 247 13.18 6.54 12.20
CA TYR A 247 14.20 6.36 11.17
C TYR A 247 14.80 7.68 10.66
N LYS A 248 13.98 8.61 10.17
CA LYS A 248 14.47 9.92 9.68
C LYS A 248 15.20 10.70 10.75
N ARG A 249 14.67 10.72 11.97
CA ARG A 249 15.31 11.39 13.10
C ARG A 249 16.69 10.82 13.45
N PHE A 250 16.88 9.50 13.33
CA PHE A 250 18.20 8.89 13.50
C PHE A 250 19.13 9.17 12.32
N TYR A 251 18.59 9.14 11.09
CA TYR A 251 19.35 9.43 9.88
C TYR A 251 19.88 10.87 9.85
N ASP A 252 19.03 11.86 10.16
CA ASP A 252 19.41 13.27 10.23
C ASP A 252 20.52 13.51 11.27
N LYS A 253 20.42 12.84 12.43
CA LYS A 253 21.48 12.86 13.43
C LYS A 253 22.77 12.24 12.91
N LYS A 254 22.70 11.12 12.18
CA LYS A 254 23.88 10.49 11.61
C LYS A 254 24.61 11.44 10.66
N ILE A 255 23.87 12.13 9.78
CA ILE A 255 24.42 13.17 8.89
C ILE A 255 25.02 14.32 9.70
N GLN A 256 24.30 14.83 10.70
CA GLN A 256 24.73 15.97 11.51
C GLN A 256 26.02 15.68 12.30
N TYR A 257 26.21 14.44 12.77
CA TYR A 257 27.35 14.06 13.60
C TYR A 257 28.46 13.30 12.85
N GLY A 258 28.32 13.11 11.53
CA GLY A 258 29.38 12.60 10.65
C GLY A 258 29.82 11.15 10.92
N PHE A 259 28.90 10.29 11.36
CA PHE A 259 29.13 8.85 11.52
C PHE A 259 28.92 8.07 10.22
#